data_AF-A0A4Y2N4M7-F1
#
_entry.id   AF-A0A4Y2N4M7-F1
#
_cell.length_a   1.000
_cell.length_b   1.000
_cell.length_c   1.000
_cell.angle_alpha   90.00
_cell.angle_beta   90.00
_cell.angle_gamma   90.00
#
_symmetry.space_group_name_H-M   'P 1'
#
loop_
_entity.id
_entity.type
_entity.pdbx_description
1 polymer ?
#
loop_
_entity_poly.entity_id
_entity_poly.type
_entity_poly.pdbx_seq_one_letter_code
_entity_poly.pdbx_strand_id
1 'polypeptide(L)'
;MTVSIMPYILPLLLGRTFNLDTMQIGVDIFPKNVTTNPVIIQSPVTETSYKIVDNAVESRNLLDVDGSFSLNVKGGIFKAGASGAYLTDKYNRENTVEVAVKATYLTVTEQLAADAKPYDLWKTRGDALGTHFVRSITYGGELIVALRLECNTTRDKQRIKAAVDVGGRIEIFDLGVEVSGEYMTDVAKTVESTQIKVFSSIPLSKAPNDMETLKEAMKNFPDDLKSFNEGKGIPIKMELWPLSYLDPSRTDKLRNRYK
;
A
#
# COMPACT_ATOMS: atom_id res chain seq x y z
N MET A 1 -0.45 -24.99 -0.90
CA MET A 1 -0.14 -24.02 -1.96
C MET A 1 -0.94 -22.75 -1.74
N THR A 2 -0.34 -21.70 -1.18
CA THR A 2 -0.99 -20.38 -1.11
C THR A 2 -0.09 -19.36 -1.75
N VAL A 3 -0.46 -18.93 -2.96
CA VAL A 3 0.09 -17.71 -3.55
C VAL A 3 -0.25 -16.54 -2.63
N SER A 4 0.69 -15.64 -2.41
CA SER A 4 0.50 -14.45 -1.58
C SER A 4 0.77 -13.19 -2.39
N ILE A 5 -0.20 -12.28 -2.41
CA ILE A 5 -0.02 -10.93 -2.95
C ILE A 5 0.26 -10.01 -1.77
N MET A 6 1.29 -9.18 -1.86
CA MET A 6 1.64 -8.22 -0.81
C MET A 6 2.09 -6.90 -1.42
N PRO A 7 2.03 -5.78 -0.66
CA PRO A 7 2.77 -4.59 -1.04
C PRO A 7 4.24 -4.93 -1.23
N TYR A 8 4.87 -4.26 -2.19
CA TYR A 8 6.25 -4.50 -2.53
C TYR A 8 7.18 -4.20 -1.34
N ILE A 9 8.09 -5.13 -1.07
CA ILE A 9 9.10 -5.00 -0.01
C ILE A 9 10.46 -4.74 -0.66
N LEU A 10 11.11 -3.63 -0.31
CA LEU A 10 12.47 -3.35 -0.75
C LEU A 10 13.49 -4.28 -0.06
N PRO A 11 14.54 -4.80 -0.74
CA PRO A 11 14.80 -4.76 -2.20
C PRO A 11 14.48 -6.09 -2.92
N LEU A 12 13.24 -6.58 -2.88
CA LEU A 12 12.88 -7.83 -3.58
C LEU A 12 12.90 -7.67 -5.10
N LEU A 13 13.44 -8.65 -5.81
CA LEU A 13 13.54 -8.66 -7.27
C LEU A 13 12.78 -9.87 -7.82
N LEU A 14 12.44 -9.82 -9.11
CA LEU A 14 11.83 -10.95 -9.80
C LEU A 14 12.72 -12.19 -9.64
N GLY A 15 12.14 -13.32 -9.22
CA GLY A 15 12.86 -14.56 -8.96
C GLY A 15 13.65 -14.63 -7.65
N ARG A 16 13.73 -13.56 -6.86
CA ARG A 16 14.32 -13.58 -5.52
C ARG A 16 13.44 -14.36 -4.57
N THR A 17 14.03 -15.17 -3.70
CA THR A 17 13.27 -15.92 -2.70
C THR A 17 12.95 -15.09 -1.45
N PHE A 18 11.91 -15.50 -0.73
CA PHE A 18 11.42 -14.84 0.47
C PHE A 18 10.87 -15.88 1.46
N ASN A 19 11.18 -15.67 2.74
CA ASN A 19 10.60 -16.45 3.81
C ASN A 19 9.39 -15.69 4.38
N LEU A 20 8.17 -16.16 4.09
CA LEU A 20 6.94 -15.54 4.60
C LEU A 20 6.73 -15.76 6.11
N ASP A 21 7.38 -16.77 6.72
CA ASP A 21 7.26 -17.02 8.15
C ASP A 21 8.15 -16.07 8.95
N THR A 22 9.38 -15.83 8.49
CA THR A 22 10.36 -14.96 9.17
C THR A 22 10.43 -13.55 8.59
N MET A 23 9.74 -13.31 7.48
CA MET A 23 9.78 -12.07 6.70
C MET A 23 11.19 -11.66 6.26
N GLN A 24 12.01 -12.66 5.96
CA GLN A 24 13.40 -12.49 5.52
C GLN A 24 13.56 -12.65 4.02
N ILE A 25 14.39 -11.79 3.45
CA ILE A 25 14.80 -11.86 2.04
C ILE A 25 15.81 -13.00 1.88
N GLY A 26 15.57 -13.82 0.87
CA GLY A 26 16.45 -14.94 0.52
C GLY A 26 17.39 -14.61 -0.64
N VAL A 27 17.55 -15.58 -1.55
CA VAL A 27 18.56 -15.55 -2.61
C VAL A 27 17.92 -15.53 -4.00
N ASP A 28 18.68 -15.10 -5.00
CA ASP A 28 18.25 -15.17 -6.40
C ASP A 28 18.45 -16.59 -6.93
N ILE A 29 17.36 -17.22 -7.37
CA ILE A 29 17.39 -18.62 -7.85
C ILE A 29 17.18 -18.76 -9.36
N PHE A 30 16.86 -17.68 -10.07
CA PHE A 30 16.68 -17.68 -11.52
C PHE A 30 17.90 -17.05 -12.23
N PRO A 31 18.24 -17.53 -13.45
CA PRO A 31 19.22 -16.88 -14.30
C PRO A 31 18.87 -15.43 -14.62
N LYS A 32 19.89 -14.56 -14.68
CA LYS A 32 19.67 -13.12 -14.93
C LYS A 32 18.93 -12.85 -16.25
N ASN A 33 19.25 -13.60 -17.30
CA ASN A 33 18.57 -13.48 -18.59
C ASN A 33 17.08 -13.84 -18.54
N VAL A 34 16.64 -14.61 -17.53
CA VAL A 34 15.22 -14.91 -17.31
C VAL A 34 14.56 -13.76 -16.55
N THR A 35 15.24 -13.23 -15.52
CA THR A 35 14.69 -12.13 -14.70
C THR A 35 14.69 -10.78 -15.40
N THR A 36 15.58 -10.55 -16.38
CA THR A 36 15.65 -9.30 -17.17
C THR A 36 14.84 -9.35 -18.46
N ASN A 37 14.28 -10.50 -18.82
CA ASN A 37 13.35 -10.64 -19.95
C ASN A 37 11.99 -11.16 -19.47
N PRO A 38 11.30 -10.43 -18.58
CA PRO A 38 10.00 -10.85 -18.08
C PRO A 38 8.94 -10.82 -19.18
N VAL A 39 7.90 -11.63 -18.99
CA VAL A 39 6.62 -11.45 -19.67
C VAL A 39 6.01 -10.16 -19.15
N ILE A 40 5.66 -9.27 -20.09
CA ILE A 40 5.06 -7.98 -19.80
C ILE A 40 3.55 -8.10 -19.94
N ILE A 41 2.83 -7.82 -18.86
CA ILE A 41 1.37 -7.79 -18.84
C ILE A 41 0.93 -6.35 -18.59
N GLN A 42 0.27 -5.74 -19.57
CA GLN A 42 -0.31 -4.41 -19.41
C GLN A 42 -1.43 -4.49 -18.36
N SER A 43 -1.34 -3.66 -17.33
CA SER A 43 -2.29 -3.64 -16.22
C SER A 43 -2.67 -2.20 -15.84
N PRO A 44 -3.15 -1.38 -16.79
CA PRO A 44 -3.59 -0.01 -16.50
C PRO A 44 -4.87 -0.05 -15.66
N VAL A 45 -4.72 0.05 -14.34
CA VAL A 45 -5.82 -0.03 -13.38
C VAL A 45 -5.67 1.12 -12.40
N THR A 46 -6.75 1.87 -12.19
CA THR A 46 -6.84 2.87 -11.11
C THR A 46 -7.81 2.36 -10.07
N GLU A 47 -7.31 2.13 -8.87
CA GLU A 47 -8.09 1.72 -7.70
C GLU A 47 -8.12 2.88 -6.70
N THR A 48 -9.31 3.30 -6.30
CA THR A 48 -9.46 4.26 -5.19
C THR A 48 -10.30 3.62 -4.10
N SER A 49 -9.79 3.68 -2.89
CA SER A 49 -10.50 3.27 -1.68
C SER A 49 -10.37 4.36 -0.64
N TYR A 50 -11.29 4.39 0.31
CA TYR A 50 -11.20 5.34 1.41
C TYR A 50 -11.79 4.72 2.67
N LYS A 51 -11.41 5.26 3.83
CA LYS A 51 -11.86 4.76 5.13
C LYS A 51 -11.80 5.84 6.19
N ILE A 52 -12.74 5.79 7.14
CA ILE A 52 -12.59 6.49 8.42
C ILE A 52 -11.67 5.64 9.30
N VAL A 53 -10.55 6.21 9.73
CA VAL A 53 -9.49 5.47 10.43
C VAL A 53 -9.49 5.84 11.91
N ASP A 54 -10.15 5.00 12.71
CA ASP A 54 -10.17 5.16 14.17
C ASP A 54 -9.07 4.38 14.89
N ASN A 55 -8.60 3.30 14.27
CA ASN A 55 -7.66 2.38 14.90
C ASN A 55 -6.73 1.74 13.86
N ALA A 56 -5.73 1.03 14.35
CA ALA A 56 -4.73 0.40 13.50
C ALA A 56 -5.29 -0.72 12.60
N VAL A 57 -6.42 -1.34 12.95
CA VAL A 57 -7.10 -2.33 12.10
C VAL A 57 -7.65 -1.63 10.85
N GLU A 58 -8.27 -0.47 11.00
CA GLU A 58 -8.79 0.29 9.86
C GLU A 58 -7.70 0.78 8.91
N SER A 59 -6.56 1.25 9.45
CA SER A 59 -5.39 1.59 8.64
C SER A 59 -4.89 0.39 7.83
N ARG A 60 -4.82 -0.80 8.46
CA ARG A 60 -4.38 -2.03 7.77
C ARG A 60 -5.37 -2.48 6.70
N ASN A 61 -6.66 -2.40 6.98
CA ASN A 61 -7.71 -2.75 6.06
C ASN A 61 -7.73 -1.82 4.83
N LEU A 62 -7.50 -0.51 5.00
CA LEU A 62 -7.36 0.42 3.88
C LEU A 62 -6.19 0.03 2.96
N LEU A 63 -5.08 -0.41 3.55
CA LEU A 63 -3.89 -0.78 2.81
C LEU A 63 -3.93 -2.20 2.23
N ASP A 64 -4.89 -3.02 2.63
CA ASP A 64 -4.96 -4.46 2.36
C ASP A 64 -3.71 -5.22 2.84
N VAL A 65 -3.36 -5.03 4.11
CA VAL A 65 -2.19 -5.68 4.73
C VAL A 65 -2.54 -6.38 6.04
N ASP A 66 -1.87 -7.49 6.31
CA ASP A 66 -2.05 -8.22 7.55
C ASP A 66 -1.34 -7.55 8.76
N GLY A 67 -1.66 -8.03 9.97
CA GLY A 67 -1.06 -7.54 11.20
C GLY A 67 0.44 -7.73 11.27
N SER A 68 0.95 -8.86 10.79
CA SER A 68 2.39 -9.19 10.81
C SER A 68 3.18 -8.28 9.87
N PHE A 69 2.67 -8.01 8.67
CA PHE A 69 3.24 -7.05 7.72
C PHE A 69 3.33 -5.68 8.37
N SER A 70 2.23 -5.20 8.96
CA SER A 70 2.20 -3.90 9.64
C SER A 70 3.19 -3.80 10.79
N LEU A 71 3.31 -4.84 11.62
CA LEU A 71 4.27 -4.90 12.73
C LEU A 71 5.71 -4.88 12.21
N ASN A 72 6.02 -5.65 11.17
CA ASN A 72 7.36 -5.69 10.60
C ASN A 72 7.77 -4.36 9.97
N VAL A 73 6.86 -3.67 9.31
CA VAL A 73 7.09 -2.30 8.82
C VAL A 73 7.35 -1.34 9.99
N LYS A 74 6.50 -1.35 11.02
CA LYS A 74 6.65 -0.47 12.19
C LYS A 74 7.91 -0.77 13.00
N GLY A 75 8.34 -2.03 13.03
CA GLY A 75 9.60 -2.48 13.65
C GLY A 75 10.84 -2.20 12.81
N GLY A 76 10.69 -1.68 11.58
CA GLY A 76 11.81 -1.38 10.70
C GLY A 76 12.47 -2.60 10.05
N ILE A 77 11.80 -3.77 10.09
CA ILE A 77 12.31 -5.00 9.45
C ILE A 77 12.45 -4.81 7.94
N PHE A 78 11.52 -4.07 7.32
CA PHE A 78 11.61 -3.66 5.93
C PHE A 78 10.81 -2.38 5.64
N LYS A 79 11.05 -1.81 4.45
CA LYS A 79 10.36 -0.61 3.94
C LYS A 79 9.34 -0.99 2.87
N ALA A 80 8.19 -0.32 2.89
CA ALA A 80 7.05 -0.59 2.01
C ALA A 80 6.46 0.70 1.39
N GLY A 81 7.31 1.59 0.85
CA GLY A 81 6.88 2.78 0.12
C GLY A 81 5.90 3.69 0.89
N ALA A 82 4.89 4.22 0.18
CA ALA A 82 3.87 5.10 0.73
C ALA A 82 3.03 4.40 1.83
N SER A 83 2.56 3.18 1.57
CA SER A 83 1.92 2.32 2.58
C SER A 83 2.73 2.19 3.86
N GLY A 84 4.04 1.96 3.75
CA GLY A 84 4.93 1.86 4.89
C GLY A 84 5.04 3.17 5.66
N ALA A 85 5.22 4.29 4.93
CA ALA A 85 5.28 5.62 5.54
C ALA A 85 3.99 5.96 6.31
N TYR A 86 2.82 5.64 5.74
CA TYR A 86 1.53 5.83 6.40
C TYR A 86 1.39 4.94 7.65
N LEU A 87 1.78 3.65 7.59
CA LEU A 87 1.73 2.75 8.74
C LEU A 87 2.62 3.21 9.91
N THR A 88 3.75 3.85 9.61
CA THR A 88 4.68 4.37 10.62
C THR A 88 4.30 5.74 11.15
N ASP A 89 3.27 6.37 10.58
CA ASP A 89 2.89 7.73 10.96
C ASP A 89 2.34 7.82 12.39
N LYS A 90 2.71 8.90 13.08
CA LYS A 90 2.35 9.16 14.47
C LYS A 90 1.64 10.51 14.56
N TYR A 91 0.47 10.50 15.17
CA TYR A 91 -0.36 11.68 15.43
C TYR A 91 -1.29 11.38 16.61
N ASN A 92 -1.89 12.42 17.19
CA ASN A 92 -2.88 12.26 18.25
C ASN A 92 -4.18 11.70 17.65
N ARG A 93 -4.58 10.49 18.03
CA ARG A 93 -5.82 9.85 17.57
C ARG A 93 -7.03 10.11 18.48
N GLU A 94 -6.80 10.51 19.72
CA GLU A 94 -7.85 10.60 20.74
C GLU A 94 -8.93 11.59 20.31
N ASN A 95 -8.49 12.75 19.83
CA ASN A 95 -9.34 13.86 19.43
C ASN A 95 -9.31 14.12 17.90
N THR A 96 -8.95 13.11 17.11
CA THR A 96 -8.84 13.28 15.65
C THR A 96 -9.76 12.31 14.94
N VAL A 97 -10.55 12.83 13.99
CA VAL A 97 -11.18 12.01 12.96
C VAL A 97 -10.26 12.01 11.76
N GLU A 98 -9.76 10.84 11.37
CA GLU A 98 -9.01 10.67 10.13
C GLU A 98 -9.90 10.07 9.06
N VAL A 99 -10.01 10.75 7.92
CA VAL A 99 -10.50 10.17 6.68
C VAL A 99 -9.30 9.93 5.78
N ALA A 100 -9.00 8.67 5.53
CA ALA A 100 -7.88 8.26 4.71
C ALA A 100 -8.37 7.79 3.34
N VAL A 101 -7.75 8.30 2.26
CA VAL A 101 -8.00 7.90 0.88
C VAL A 101 -6.73 7.24 0.35
N LYS A 102 -6.86 6.08 -0.28
CA LYS A 102 -5.79 5.40 -0.99
C LYS A 102 -6.14 5.35 -2.47
N ALA A 103 -5.30 5.95 -3.30
CA ALA A 103 -5.35 5.84 -4.75
C ALA A 103 -4.13 5.06 -5.24
N THR A 104 -4.37 4.01 -6.03
CA THR A 104 -3.33 3.17 -6.62
C THR A 104 -3.49 3.19 -8.13
N TYR A 105 -2.41 3.48 -8.83
CA TYR A 105 -2.36 3.58 -10.29
C TYR A 105 -1.39 2.52 -10.78
N LEU A 106 -1.89 1.40 -11.26
CA LEU A 106 -1.11 0.31 -11.81
C LEU A 106 -0.88 0.54 -13.30
N THR A 107 0.29 0.17 -13.81
CA THR A 107 0.66 0.36 -15.21
C THR A 107 0.93 -0.98 -15.88
N VAL A 108 1.85 -1.76 -15.31
CA VAL A 108 2.39 -2.97 -15.91
C VAL A 108 2.76 -3.98 -14.83
N THR A 109 2.61 -5.26 -15.15
CA THR A 109 3.17 -6.35 -14.35
C THR A 109 4.29 -7.01 -15.15
N GLU A 110 5.45 -7.14 -14.50
CA GLU A 110 6.57 -7.95 -14.99
C GLU A 110 6.52 -9.31 -14.30
N GLN A 111 6.49 -10.37 -15.09
CA GLN A 111 6.28 -11.72 -14.60
C GLN A 111 7.30 -12.67 -15.23
N LEU A 112 7.85 -13.63 -14.46
CA LEU A 112 8.70 -14.69 -15.07
C LEU A 112 7.91 -15.45 -16.16
N ALA A 113 8.58 -16.01 -17.15
CA ALA A 113 7.89 -16.91 -18.10
C ALA A 113 7.31 -18.13 -17.36
N ALA A 114 6.23 -18.73 -17.89
CA ALA A 114 5.60 -19.89 -17.26
C ALA A 114 6.53 -21.11 -17.20
N ASP A 115 7.43 -21.22 -18.17
CA ASP A 115 8.47 -22.23 -18.32
C ASP A 115 9.84 -21.81 -17.75
N ALA A 116 9.91 -20.66 -17.06
CA ALA A 116 11.13 -20.19 -16.42
C ALA A 116 11.69 -21.24 -15.45
N LYS A 117 12.96 -21.59 -15.62
CA LYS A 117 13.65 -22.56 -14.76
C LYS A 117 14.65 -21.87 -13.84
N PRO A 118 14.71 -22.25 -12.56
CA PRO A 118 15.78 -21.83 -11.68
C PRO A 118 17.12 -22.49 -12.09
N TYR A 119 18.24 -22.05 -11.52
CA TYR A 119 19.52 -22.75 -11.66
C TYR A 119 19.41 -24.19 -11.15
N ASP A 120 20.01 -25.18 -11.81
CA ASP A 120 19.92 -26.60 -11.41
C ASP A 120 20.24 -26.85 -9.93
N LEU A 121 21.23 -26.12 -9.40
CA LEU A 121 21.71 -26.24 -8.02
C LEU A 121 20.97 -25.33 -7.03
N TRP A 122 19.85 -24.69 -7.39
CA TRP A 122 19.14 -23.78 -6.49
C TRP A 122 18.77 -24.44 -5.15
N LYS A 123 18.47 -25.74 -5.16
CA LYS A 123 18.09 -26.51 -3.96
C LYS A 123 19.21 -26.62 -2.92
N THR A 124 20.47 -26.50 -3.32
CA THR A 124 21.63 -26.59 -2.42
C THR A 124 21.79 -25.36 -1.52
N ARG A 125 20.99 -24.31 -1.74
CA ARG A 125 20.99 -23.07 -0.96
C ARG A 125 20.37 -23.21 0.45
N GLY A 126 19.78 -24.36 0.77
CA GLY A 126 19.29 -24.67 2.12
C GLY A 126 18.27 -23.65 2.63
N ASP A 127 18.45 -23.21 3.88
CA ASP A 127 17.52 -22.30 4.56
C ASP A 127 17.48 -20.89 3.96
N ALA A 128 18.52 -20.48 3.22
CA ALA A 128 18.55 -19.19 2.54
C ALA A 128 17.47 -19.05 1.44
N LEU A 129 16.87 -20.17 1.04
CA LEU A 129 15.74 -20.18 0.11
C LEU A 129 14.46 -19.62 0.74
N GLY A 130 14.24 -19.78 2.03
CA GLY A 130 12.95 -19.48 2.62
C GLY A 130 11.83 -20.36 2.03
N THR A 131 10.69 -19.74 1.72
CA THR A 131 9.43 -20.44 1.48
C THR A 131 8.82 -20.17 0.09
N HIS A 132 9.05 -18.97 -0.44
CA HIS A 132 8.42 -18.46 -1.66
C HIS A 132 9.46 -17.80 -2.56
N PHE A 133 9.10 -17.53 -3.81
CA PHE A 133 9.87 -16.68 -4.72
C PHE A 133 8.95 -15.64 -5.38
N VAL A 134 9.53 -14.50 -5.74
CA VAL A 134 8.81 -13.44 -6.44
C VAL A 134 8.52 -13.88 -7.88
N ARG A 135 7.26 -14.19 -8.15
CA ARG A 135 6.79 -14.65 -9.47
C ARG A 135 6.52 -13.49 -10.42
N SER A 136 5.98 -12.40 -9.88
CA SER A 136 5.64 -11.19 -10.59
C SER A 136 5.77 -9.95 -9.69
N ILE A 137 6.02 -8.81 -10.32
CA ILE A 137 6.04 -7.48 -9.70
C ILE A 137 5.12 -6.58 -10.52
N THR A 138 4.14 -5.97 -9.86
CA THR A 138 3.27 -4.97 -10.47
C THR A 138 3.80 -3.57 -10.16
N TYR A 139 4.00 -2.80 -11.22
CA TYR A 139 4.51 -1.43 -11.20
C TYR A 139 3.38 -0.41 -11.33
N GLY A 140 3.67 0.80 -10.87
CA GLY A 140 2.75 1.91 -10.89
C GLY A 140 3.10 3.00 -9.88
N GLY A 141 2.07 3.58 -9.27
CA GLY A 141 2.19 4.56 -8.20
C GLY A 141 1.09 4.40 -7.15
N GLU A 142 1.36 4.92 -5.96
CA GLU A 142 0.44 4.93 -4.84
C GLU A 142 0.44 6.30 -4.16
N LEU A 143 -0.75 6.83 -3.91
CA LEU A 143 -1.01 7.99 -3.07
C LEU A 143 -1.92 7.59 -1.91
N ILE A 144 -1.51 7.95 -0.70
CA ILE A 144 -2.37 7.86 0.48
C ILE A 144 -2.50 9.27 1.04
N VAL A 145 -3.74 9.72 1.18
CA VAL A 145 -4.09 11.01 1.78
C VAL A 145 -4.70 10.73 3.14
N ALA A 146 -4.19 11.36 4.18
CA ALA A 146 -4.84 11.42 5.49
C ALA A 146 -5.38 12.84 5.69
N LEU A 147 -6.71 13.00 5.62
CA LEU A 147 -7.40 14.19 6.08
C LEU A 147 -7.71 14.02 7.57
N ARG A 148 -7.17 14.89 8.40
CA ARG A 148 -7.29 14.83 9.86
C ARG A 148 -8.03 16.05 10.35
N LEU A 149 -9.17 15.82 10.97
CA LEU A 149 -10.00 16.83 11.61
C LEU A 149 -9.75 16.74 13.11
N GLU A 150 -9.02 17.71 13.65
CA GLU A 150 -8.78 17.82 15.09
C GLU A 150 -10.02 18.40 15.77
N CYS A 151 -10.41 17.81 16.89
CA CYS A 151 -11.65 18.09 17.60
C CYS A 151 -11.34 18.57 19.02
N ASN A 152 -12.19 19.41 19.59
CA ASN A 152 -12.02 19.87 20.98
C ASN A 152 -12.26 18.76 22.01
N THR A 153 -13.16 17.82 21.70
CA THR A 153 -13.58 16.75 22.63
C THR A 153 -13.85 15.42 21.92
N THR A 154 -13.87 14.33 22.69
CA THR A 154 -14.28 13.01 22.19
C THR A 154 -15.74 12.98 21.74
N ARG A 155 -16.61 13.82 22.31
CA ARG A 155 -18.01 13.96 21.88
C ARG A 155 -18.08 14.56 20.47
N ASP A 156 -17.29 15.60 20.23
CA ASP A 156 -17.21 16.25 18.92
C ASP A 156 -16.66 15.31 17.86
N LYS A 157 -15.64 14.52 18.21
CA LYS A 157 -15.12 13.44 17.36
C LYS A 157 -16.23 12.49 16.88
N GLN A 158 -17.11 12.04 17.78
CA GLN A 158 -18.23 11.15 17.39
C GLN A 158 -19.25 11.87 16.48
N ARG A 159 -19.53 13.16 16.73
CA ARG A 159 -20.43 13.95 15.87
C ARG A 159 -19.87 14.11 14.45
N ILE A 160 -18.59 14.43 14.33
CA ILE A 160 -17.89 14.55 13.05
C ILE A 160 -17.87 13.20 12.33
N LYS A 161 -17.55 12.12 13.03
CA LYS A 161 -17.56 10.77 12.45
C LYS A 161 -18.95 10.41 11.88
N ALA A 162 -20.01 10.64 12.65
CA ALA A 162 -21.37 10.40 12.19
C ALA A 162 -21.75 11.27 10.99
N ALA A 163 -21.32 12.54 10.98
CA ALA A 163 -21.53 13.44 9.85
C ALA A 163 -20.83 12.97 8.57
N VAL A 164 -19.57 12.52 8.67
CA VAL A 164 -18.81 11.97 7.54
C VAL A 164 -19.46 10.69 6.99
N ASP A 165 -20.02 9.85 7.87
CA ASP A 165 -20.64 8.58 7.49
C ASP A 165 -22.03 8.76 6.84
N VAL A 166 -22.85 9.68 7.36
CA VAL A 166 -24.21 9.98 6.87
C VAL A 166 -24.21 10.90 5.64
N GLY A 167 -23.35 11.91 5.60
CA GLY A 167 -23.31 12.95 4.56
C GLY A 167 -22.70 12.50 3.22
N GLY A 168 -22.53 11.19 2.99
CA GLY A 168 -22.12 10.69 1.67
C GLY A 168 -20.68 11.04 1.29
N ARG A 169 -19.70 10.75 2.16
CA ARG A 169 -18.29 10.44 1.83
C ARG A 169 -17.42 11.51 1.13
N ILE A 170 -17.94 12.56 0.47
CA ILE A 170 -17.15 13.45 -0.43
C ILE A 170 -17.51 14.96 -0.36
N GLU A 171 -18.68 15.40 0.11
CA GLU A 171 -19.00 16.85 0.12
C GLU A 171 -18.17 17.69 1.11
N ILE A 172 -17.61 17.08 2.17
CA ILE A 172 -16.73 17.78 3.13
C ILE A 172 -15.36 18.13 2.51
N PHE A 173 -15.00 17.50 1.39
CA PHE A 173 -13.73 17.67 0.69
C PHE A 173 -13.74 18.78 -0.37
N ASP A 174 -14.86 19.49 -0.55
CA ASP A 174 -14.78 20.87 -1.05
C ASP A 174 -14.54 21.78 0.15
N LEU A 175 -13.29 22.23 0.34
CA LEU A 175 -12.95 23.31 1.29
C LEU A 175 -13.56 24.68 0.87
N GLY A 176 -14.71 24.66 0.19
CA GLY A 176 -15.39 25.82 -0.38
C GLY A 176 -16.87 25.61 -0.73
N VAL A 177 -17.54 24.53 -0.31
CA VAL A 177 -18.99 24.36 -0.55
C VAL A 177 -19.82 24.63 0.70
N GLU A 178 -20.81 25.50 0.54
CA GLU A 178 -21.90 25.77 1.48
C GLU A 178 -22.43 24.48 2.08
N VAL A 179 -22.21 24.33 3.37
CA VAL A 179 -22.67 23.19 4.15
C VAL A 179 -24.21 23.20 4.15
N SER A 180 -24.84 22.27 3.42
CA SER A 180 -26.29 22.20 3.39
C SER A 180 -26.84 21.62 4.72
N GLY A 181 -27.64 22.43 5.42
CA GLY A 181 -28.33 22.04 6.66
C GLY A 181 -27.66 22.48 7.97
N GLU A 182 -28.48 22.84 8.96
CA GLU A 182 -28.06 23.35 10.27
C GLU A 182 -27.16 22.36 11.03
N TYR A 183 -27.45 21.05 10.95
CA TYR A 183 -26.67 20.01 11.63
C TYR A 183 -25.21 19.97 11.16
N MET A 184 -24.98 19.99 9.86
CA MET A 184 -23.62 19.95 9.30
C MET A 184 -22.85 21.24 9.60
N THR A 185 -23.55 22.39 9.62
CA THR A 185 -22.97 23.68 10.01
C THR A 185 -22.51 23.66 11.46
N ASP A 186 -23.28 23.06 12.35
CA ASP A 186 -22.91 22.93 13.76
C ASP A 186 -21.77 21.92 13.99
N VAL A 187 -21.71 20.85 13.20
CA VAL A 187 -20.57 19.91 13.24
C VAL A 187 -19.29 20.59 12.76
N ALA A 188 -19.34 21.40 11.70
CA ALA A 188 -18.17 22.11 11.19
C ALA A 188 -17.54 23.04 12.26
N LYS A 189 -18.35 23.71 13.09
CA LYS A 189 -17.87 24.55 14.21
C LYS A 189 -17.10 23.77 15.29
N THR A 190 -17.23 22.45 15.33
CA THR A 190 -16.54 21.60 16.32
C THR A 190 -15.15 21.14 15.87
N VAL A 191 -14.79 21.38 14.61
CA VAL A 191 -13.45 21.14 14.07
C VAL A 191 -12.55 22.31 14.47
N GLU A 192 -11.48 22.03 15.20
CA GLU A 192 -10.49 23.03 15.63
C GLU A 192 -9.50 23.32 14.50
N SER A 193 -9.00 22.27 13.85
CA SER A 193 -8.01 22.37 12.80
C SER A 193 -8.18 21.25 11.78
N THR A 194 -7.68 21.49 10.56
CA THR A 194 -7.63 20.49 9.50
C THR A 194 -6.19 20.30 9.04
N GLN A 195 -5.71 19.06 9.06
CA GLN A 195 -4.42 18.67 8.52
C GLN A 195 -4.63 17.77 7.30
N ILE A 196 -3.97 18.12 6.19
CA ILE A 196 -3.83 17.26 5.02
C ILE A 196 -2.41 16.70 5.03
N LYS A 197 -2.28 15.38 5.05
CA LYS A 197 -0.99 14.71 4.93
C LYS A 197 -1.02 13.73 3.77
N VAL A 198 -0.03 13.83 2.88
CA VAL A 198 0.07 12.96 1.70
C VAL A 198 1.31 12.09 1.80
N PHE A 199 1.11 10.79 1.61
CA PHE A 199 2.14 9.79 1.48
C PHE A 199 2.15 9.34 0.03
N SER A 200 3.24 9.61 -0.66
CA SER A 200 3.36 9.37 -2.09
C SER A 200 4.49 8.42 -2.40
N SER A 201 4.27 7.54 -3.37
CA SER A 201 5.27 6.60 -3.85
C SER A 201 6.36 7.28 -4.69
N ILE A 202 6.02 8.41 -5.32
CA ILE A 202 6.94 9.26 -6.07
C ILE A 202 6.91 10.69 -5.53
N PRO A 203 7.96 11.50 -5.72
CA PRO A 203 7.91 12.93 -5.45
C PRO A 203 6.72 13.59 -6.16
N LEU A 204 5.93 14.36 -5.41
CA LEU A 204 4.91 15.22 -5.99
C LEU A 204 5.55 16.52 -6.47
N SER A 205 5.14 17.01 -7.64
CA SER A 205 5.61 18.28 -8.20
C SER A 205 5.33 19.47 -7.27
N LYS A 206 4.19 19.44 -6.57
CA LYS A 206 3.82 20.40 -5.51
C LYS A 206 3.20 19.65 -4.34
N ALA A 207 3.64 19.95 -3.12
CA ALA A 207 3.00 19.42 -1.92
C ALA A 207 1.62 20.07 -1.76
N PRO A 208 0.54 19.28 -1.68
CA PRO A 208 -0.80 19.83 -1.50
C PRO A 208 -0.95 20.33 -0.06
N ASN A 209 -1.45 21.57 0.08
CA ASN A 209 -1.68 22.22 1.38
C ASN A 209 -3.17 22.51 1.63
N ASP A 210 -4.01 22.27 0.63
CA ASP A 210 -5.45 22.45 0.65
C ASP A 210 -6.10 21.39 -0.26
N MET A 211 -7.43 21.37 -0.32
CA MET A 211 -8.18 20.38 -1.08
C MET A 211 -8.13 20.61 -2.58
N GLU A 212 -7.99 21.85 -3.04
CA GLU A 212 -7.88 22.17 -4.45
C GLU A 212 -6.56 21.63 -5.01
N THR A 213 -5.45 21.98 -4.36
CA THR A 213 -4.11 21.47 -4.70
C THR A 213 -4.01 19.96 -4.51
N LEU A 214 -4.76 19.37 -3.57
CA LEU A 214 -4.85 17.91 -3.45
C LEU A 214 -5.57 17.26 -4.63
N LYS A 215 -6.73 17.80 -5.04
CA LYS A 215 -7.48 17.31 -6.21
C LYS A 215 -6.62 17.40 -7.47
N GLU A 216 -5.89 18.50 -7.64
CA GLU A 216 -4.91 18.65 -8.72
C GLU A 216 -3.80 17.60 -8.65
N ALA A 217 -3.19 17.39 -7.48
CA ALA A 217 -2.13 16.40 -7.30
C ALA A 217 -2.62 14.99 -7.65
N MET A 218 -3.81 14.58 -7.19
CA MET A 218 -4.40 13.28 -7.52
C MET A 218 -4.72 13.14 -9.02
N LYS A 219 -5.16 14.22 -9.66
CA LYS A 219 -5.46 14.24 -11.10
C LYS A 219 -4.19 14.13 -11.95
N ASN A 220 -3.12 14.82 -11.54
CA ASN A 220 -1.85 14.89 -12.29
C ASN A 220 -0.91 13.72 -12.00
N PHE A 221 -1.14 12.97 -10.91
CA PHE A 221 -0.29 11.87 -10.50
C PHE A 221 0.00 10.80 -11.60
N PRO A 222 -0.97 10.38 -12.43
CA PRO A 222 -0.70 9.47 -13.55
C PRO A 222 0.32 10.02 -14.55
N ASP A 223 0.33 11.33 -14.79
CA ASP A 223 1.29 11.97 -15.68
C ASP A 223 2.66 12.10 -15.02
N ASP A 224 2.70 12.43 -13.73
CA ASP A 224 3.95 12.45 -12.94
C ASP A 224 4.62 11.07 -12.96
N LEU A 225 3.84 9.98 -12.87
CA LEU A 225 4.35 8.60 -12.94
C LEU A 225 5.04 8.27 -14.26
N LYS A 226 4.68 8.91 -15.38
CA LYS A 226 5.29 8.65 -16.69
C LYS A 226 6.78 8.99 -16.72
N SER A 227 7.23 9.88 -15.83
CA SER A 227 8.64 10.26 -15.70
C SER A 227 9.50 9.19 -15.00
N PHE A 228 8.89 8.16 -14.41
CA PHE A 228 9.58 7.12 -13.65
C PHE A 228 9.64 5.81 -14.43
N ASN A 229 10.84 5.22 -14.50
CA ASN A 229 11.08 3.88 -15.03
C ASN A 229 10.45 3.66 -16.42
N GLU A 230 10.72 4.59 -17.35
CA GLU A 230 10.17 4.56 -18.73
C GLU A 230 8.63 4.49 -18.78
N GLY A 231 7.99 5.10 -17.78
CA GLY A 231 6.53 5.14 -17.64
C GLY A 231 5.90 3.95 -16.94
N LYS A 232 6.69 2.97 -16.47
CA LYS A 232 6.19 1.90 -15.61
C LYS A 232 5.87 2.40 -14.21
N GLY A 233 6.51 3.48 -13.74
CA GLY A 233 6.45 3.87 -12.33
C GLY A 233 7.33 2.98 -11.45
N ILE A 234 6.99 2.87 -10.17
CA ILE A 234 7.75 2.10 -9.18
C ILE A 234 7.06 0.77 -8.84
N PRO A 235 7.75 -0.22 -8.23
CA PRO A 235 7.10 -1.42 -7.72
C PRO A 235 6.06 -1.10 -6.63
N ILE A 236 4.83 -1.61 -6.78
CA ILE A 236 3.71 -1.38 -5.84
C ILE A 236 3.30 -2.67 -5.14
N LYS A 237 3.13 -3.76 -5.89
CA LYS A 237 2.74 -5.07 -5.35
C LYS A 237 3.65 -6.16 -5.92
N MET A 238 3.77 -7.25 -5.19
CA MET A 238 4.46 -8.45 -5.66
C MET A 238 3.64 -9.69 -5.37
N GLU A 239 3.79 -10.67 -6.24
CA GLU A 239 3.18 -11.98 -6.10
C GLU A 239 4.25 -13.01 -5.72
N LEU A 240 4.05 -13.66 -4.59
CA LEU A 240 4.93 -14.67 -4.06
C LEU A 240 4.34 -16.05 -4.30
N TRP A 241 5.08 -16.90 -5.01
CA TRP A 241 4.71 -18.28 -5.26
C TRP A 241 5.51 -19.21 -4.37
N PRO A 242 4.89 -20.26 -3.77
CA PRO A 242 5.64 -21.17 -2.92
C PRO A 242 6.68 -21.93 -3.74
N LEU A 243 7.83 -22.21 -3.12
CA LEU A 243 8.92 -22.96 -3.78
C LEU A 243 8.51 -24.39 -4.15
N SER A 244 7.41 -24.90 -3.60
CA SER A 244 6.82 -26.19 -4.00
C SER A 244 6.33 -26.23 -5.45
N TYR A 245 6.03 -25.07 -6.06
CA TYR A 245 5.75 -25.00 -7.50
C TYR A 245 6.96 -25.40 -8.35
N LEU A 246 8.18 -25.16 -7.85
CA LEU A 246 9.41 -25.56 -8.52
C LEU A 246 9.89 -26.95 -8.08
N ASP A 247 9.48 -27.39 -6.89
CA ASP A 247 9.82 -28.70 -6.33
C ASP A 247 8.71 -29.22 -5.39
N PRO A 248 7.81 -30.10 -5.89
CA PRO A 248 6.70 -30.62 -5.11
C PRO A 248 7.09 -31.39 -3.83
N SER A 249 8.37 -31.77 -3.67
CA SER A 249 8.85 -32.39 -2.44
C SER A 249 8.97 -31.41 -1.26
N ARG A 250 8.96 -30.09 -1.52
CA ARG A 250 9.02 -29.07 -0.48
C ARG A 250 7.66 -28.91 0.20
N THR A 251 7.69 -28.75 1.53
CA THR A 251 6.47 -28.55 2.33
C THR A 251 5.96 -27.12 2.20
N ASP A 252 4.66 -26.99 1.94
CA ASP A 252 3.94 -25.71 1.76
C ASP A 252 3.44 -25.05 3.04
N LYS A 253 3.72 -25.63 4.19
CA LYS A 253 3.14 -25.20 5.45
C LYS A 253 3.83 -23.93 5.92
N LEU A 254 3.20 -22.78 5.70
CA LEU A 254 3.44 -21.59 6.50
C LEU A 254 3.18 -21.95 7.97
N ARG A 255 4.07 -21.56 8.88
CA ARG A 255 3.82 -21.75 10.32
C ARG A 255 2.55 -20.96 10.67
N ASN A 256 1.55 -21.65 11.23
CA ASN A 256 0.25 -21.05 11.62
C ASN A 256 0.47 -19.71 12.32
N ARG A 257 0.06 -18.61 11.67
CA ARG A 257 0.18 -17.23 12.19
C ARG A 257 -0.89 -16.84 13.22
N TYR A 258 -1.58 -17.83 13.80
CA TYR A 258 -2.57 -17.65 14.85
C TYR A 258 -2.11 -18.37 16.12
N LYS A 259 -1.30 -17.67 16.91
CA LYS A 259 -1.22 -17.80 18.37
C LYS A 259 -1.06 -16.40 18.96
#